data_AF-A0A367ZYR6-F1
#
_entry.id   AF-A0A367ZYR6-F1
#
_cell.length_a   1.000
_cell.length_b   1.000
_cell.length_c   1.000
_cell.angle_alpha   90.00
_cell.angle_beta   90.00
_cell.angle_gamma   90.00
#
_symmetry.space_group_name_H-M   'P 1'
#
loop_
_entity.id
_entity.type
_entity.pdbx_description
1 polymer ?
#
loop_
_entity_poly.entity_id
_entity_poly.type
_entity_poly.pdbx_seq_one_letter_code
_entity_poly.pdbx_strand_id
1 'polypeptide(L)' 'MNFSVKAEAVRFDSHNMWLELIDGRILGVSLAWFPRLLHADK' A
#
# COMPACT_ATOMS: atom_id res chain seq x y z
N MET A 1 10.97 11.63 -18.33
CA MET A 1 9.78 10.77 -18.17
C MET A 1 9.17 11.06 -16.81
N ASN A 2 7.90 11.47 -16.76
CA ASN A 2 7.18 11.70 -15.51
C ASN A 2 6.24 10.50 -15.28
N PHE A 3 6.48 9.71 -14.25
CA PHE A 3 5.56 8.66 -13.82
C PHE A 3 4.75 9.21 -12.65
N SER A 4 3.50 9.59 -12.92
CA SER A 4 2.58 9.99 -11.86
C SER A 4 1.97 8.73 -11.25
N VAL A 5 2.20 8.52 -9.96
CA VAL A 5 1.61 7.41 -9.20
C VAL A 5 0.54 8.03 -8.31
N LYS A 6 -0.72 7.69 -8.56
CA LYS A 6 -1.88 8.13 -7.76
C LYS A 6 -2.60 6.91 -7.23
N ALA A 7 -2.75 6.86 -5.92
CA ALA A 7 -3.51 5.82 -5.24
C ALA A 7 -5.01 6.14 -5.33
N GLU A 8 -5.81 5.12 -5.63
CA GLU A 8 -7.26 5.15 -5.66
C GLU A 8 -7.83 4.53 -4.38
N ALA A 9 -7.31 3.36 -3.98
CA ALA A 9 -7.71 2.67 -2.76
C ALA A 9 -6.50 2.02 -2.06
N VAL A 10 -6.65 1.79 -0.75
CA VAL A 10 -5.67 1.07 0.06
C VAL A 10 -6.37 0.00 0.89
N ARG A 11 -5.75 -1.19 0.96
CA ARG A 11 -6.20 -2.30 1.80
C ARG A 11 -5.01 -2.94 2.51
N PHE A 12 -5.27 -3.52 3.67
CA PHE A 12 -4.26 -4.13 4.53
C PHE A 12 -4.58 -5.61 4.75
N ASP A 13 -3.55 -6.45 4.71
CA ASP A 13 -3.58 -7.82 5.23
C ASP A 13 -2.58 -7.97 6.39
N SER A 14 -2.40 -9.19 6.90
CA SER A 14 -1.53 -9.47 8.05
C SER A 14 -0.08 -9.01 7.88
N HIS A 15 0.41 -8.85 6.64
CA HIS A 15 1.83 -8.58 6.37
C HIS A 15 2.07 -7.49 5.32
N ASN A 16 1.05 -7.11 4.53
CA ASN A 16 1.20 -6.20 3.40
C ASN A 16 0.13 -5.12 3.36
N MET A 17 0.55 -3.96 2.87
CA MET A 17 -0.29 -2.90 2.37
C MET A 17 -0.39 -3.02 0.86
N TRP A 18 -1.61 -3.03 0.34
CA TRP A 18 -1.88 -3.04 -1.09
C TRP A 18 -2.49 -1.72 -1.52
N LEU A 19 -1.91 -1.11 -2.55
CA LEU A 19 -2.43 0.10 -3.17
C LEU A 19 -2.99 -0.27 -4.54
N GLU A 20 -4.23 0.11 -4.78
CA GLU A 20 -4.82 0.15 -6.11
C GLU A 20 -4.52 1.52 -6.71
N LEU A 21 -3.86 1.54 -7.86
CA LEU A 21 -3.53 2.76 -8.58
C LEU A 21 -4.62 3.06 -9.60
N ILE A 22 -4.81 4.35 -9.89
CA ILE A 22 -5.82 4.82 -10.85
C ILE A 22 -5.62 4.26 -12.28
N ASP A 23 -4.44 3.73 -12.57
CA ASP A 23 -4.10 3.12 -13.86
C ASP A 23 -4.34 1.60 -13.88
N GLY A 24 -5.02 1.07 -12.86
CA GLY A 24 -5.40 -0.34 -12.75
C GLY A 24 -4.29 -1.25 -12.21
N ARG A 25 -3.10 -0.72 -11.90
CA ARG A 25 -2.02 -1.51 -11.30
C ARG A 25 -2.24 -1.67 -9.80
N ILE A 26 -1.68 -2.76 -9.26
CA ILE A 26 -1.65 -3.01 -7.82
C ILE A 26 -0.19 -2.99 -7.35
N LEU A 27 0.10 -2.20 -6.32
CA LEU A 27 1.39 -2.15 -5.65
C LEU A 27 1.29 -2.80 -4.28
N GLY A 28 2.07 -3.86 -4.05
CA GLY A 28 2.22 -4.50 -2.74
C GLY A 28 3.45 -3.99 -2.01
N VAL A 29 3.28 -3.59 -0.75
CA VAL A 29 4.37 -3.12 0.11
C VAL A 29 4.30 -3.85 1.45
N SER A 30 5.43 -4.41 1.90
CA SER A 30 5.46 -5.10 3.19
C SER A 30 5.32 -4.13 4.36
N LEU A 31 4.45 -4.45 5.31
CA LEU A 31 4.28 -3.70 6.55
C LEU A 31 5.52 -3.75 7.44
N ALA A 32 6.43 -4.71 7.24
CA ALA A 32 7.70 -4.78 7.95
C ALA A 32 8.56 -3.51 7.80
N TRP A 33 8.36 -2.75 6.72
CA TRP A 33 9.04 -1.47 6.49
C TRP A 33 8.39 -0.29 7.22
N PHE A 34 7.18 -0.48 7.76
CA PHE A 34 6.43 0.52 8.52
C PHE A 34 6.11 -0.03 9.92
N PRO A 35 7.07 -0.05 10.86
CA PRO A 35 6.90 -0.72 12.15
C PRO A 35 5.69 -0.24 12.96
N ARG A 36 5.33 1.05 12.84
CA ARG A 36 4.15 1.62 13.50
C ARG A 36 2.84 1.13 12.90
N LEU A 37 2.83 0.85 11.60
CA LEU A 37 1.65 0.36 10.89
C LEU A 37 1.52 -1.16 11.03
N LEU A 38 2.64 -1.88 11.12
CA LEU A 38 2.67 -3.31 11.42
C LEU A 38 2.04 -3.64 12.78
N HIS A 39 2.27 -2.79 13.78
CA HIS A 39 1.71 -2.96 15.13
C HIS A 39 0.45 -2.12 15.38
N ALA A 40 -0.18 -1.61 14.32
CA ALA A 40 -1.41 -0.85 14.46
C ALA A 40 -2.58 -1.80 14.74
N ASP A 41 -3.35 -1.48 15.78
CA ASP A 41 -4.62 -2.12 16.12
C ASP A 41 -5.74 -1.08 16.07
N LYS A 42 -6.99 -1.54 15.94
CA LYS A 42 -8.15 -0.70 15.63
C LYS A 42 -8.66 0.13 16.81
#